data_AF-A0A9D0HGU7-F1
#
_entry.id   AF-A0A9D0HGU7-F1
#
_cell.length_a   1.000
_cell.length_b   1.000
_cell.length_c   1.000
_cell.angle_alpha   90.00
_cell.angle_beta   90.00
_cell.angle_gamma   90.00
#
_symmetry.space_group_name_H-M   'P 1'
#
loop_
_entity.id
_entity.type
_entity.pdbx_description
1 polymer ?
#
loop_
_entity_poly.entity_id
_entity_poly.type
_entity_poly.pdbx_seq_one_letter_code
_entity_poly.pdbx_strand_id
1 'polypeptide(L)'
;MLALMFFSSVAGWRRRCRQWVRGAGVAAVVGASLFAGCALQRSGTALPCTVDSDCASQGPCTTGVCSASGICQYVPAADGPASQQLPGDCHVVGCVAGQPQRDIDDTDVPIDHDPCTADVCTSGVPTNPAKAEGASCEAEGGQVGTCVSGTCTVACIPGAGPGQCDDGNACTEGACDPTSGTCVQVPINNVVVSPEPDGDCQVLLCQDGTETTLSDNTDLPDDGNECTSDLCVEGMASHPPANAGAPCAQNGGRVCDGDSNNPQCVECLTAFHCEAMAPSNACRSWTCTAAHTCQENLVPAGTPLSALKQATGDCQQLVCDGNGNISSQIDDTDVPLDGNDCTDDLCSGGVPSNPSSPPNQPCGANGALYCDGAGSCVNCTDDVQCGTDTFCRNVSCLPDGTCSIFNVSAGTPLPAADQTSHDCVVIQCDGMGNAQVAIDDTDLPSDDGNECTADECMGGAAVHPAKLLDTPCTQGGGV
;
A
#
# COMPACT_ATOMS: atom_id res chain seq x y z
N MET A 1 28.64 38.60 -21.45
CA MET A 1 27.87 39.88 -21.56
C MET A 1 27.22 40.13 -20.22
N LEU A 2 27.85 40.98 -19.37
CA LEU A 2 27.32 42.30 -18.93
C LEU A 2 25.94 42.20 -18.23
N ALA A 3 25.86 42.32 -16.90
CA ALA A 3 25.80 43.56 -16.06
C ALA A 3 24.40 44.22 -16.12
N LEU A 4 23.65 44.41 -15.02
CA LEU A 4 23.72 45.48 -13.99
C LEU A 4 22.80 45.07 -12.79
N MET A 5 23.21 45.02 -11.52
CA MET A 5 23.52 46.07 -10.52
C MET A 5 22.37 47.02 -10.11
N PHE A 6 21.96 46.97 -8.82
CA PHE A 6 21.80 48.06 -7.81
C PHE A 6 21.30 47.43 -6.48
N PHE A 7 22.14 47.19 -5.45
CA PHE A 7 22.38 47.97 -4.20
C PHE A 7 21.10 48.38 -3.42
N SER A 8 20.91 48.01 -2.14
CA SER A 8 21.62 48.47 -0.91
C SER A 8 21.21 47.58 0.29
N SER A 9 22.08 46.98 1.13
CA SER A 9 23.14 47.44 2.06
C SER A 9 22.66 47.74 3.50
N VAL A 10 23.02 46.87 4.48
CA VAL A 10 23.52 47.18 5.86
C VAL A 10 24.23 45.90 6.39
N ALA A 11 25.56 45.75 6.30
CA ALA A 11 26.61 45.95 7.34
C ALA A 11 26.27 45.31 8.72
N GLY A 12 26.92 44.24 9.20
CA GLY A 12 28.33 44.10 9.66
C GLY A 12 28.30 43.84 11.18
N TRP A 13 29.12 43.04 11.87
CA TRP A 13 30.46 42.48 11.68
C TRP A 13 30.70 41.39 12.75
N ARG A 14 31.39 40.30 12.39
CA ARG A 14 32.17 39.46 13.32
C ARG A 14 33.63 39.97 13.30
N ARG A 15 34.37 39.83 14.41
CA ARG A 15 35.80 39.47 14.42
C ARG A 15 36.34 39.14 15.82
N ARG A 16 37.05 38.01 15.90
CA ARG A 16 38.01 37.64 16.95
C ARG A 16 39.32 38.41 16.73
N CYS A 17 40.10 38.67 17.78
CA CYS A 17 41.55 38.84 17.67
C CYS A 17 42.29 38.47 18.98
N ARG A 18 43.44 37.83 18.79
CA ARG A 18 44.38 37.21 19.74
C ARG A 18 45.41 38.21 20.30
N GLN A 19 45.86 37.93 21.53
CA GLN A 19 47.21 38.04 22.12
C GLN A 19 48.20 39.14 21.69
N TRP A 20 48.77 39.83 22.69
CA TRP A 20 50.19 40.23 22.75
C TRP A 20 50.69 40.25 24.21
N VAL A 21 51.90 39.70 24.45
CA VAL A 21 52.66 39.69 25.71
C VAL A 21 53.98 40.44 25.48
N ARG A 22 54.56 40.97 26.58
CA ARG A 22 55.89 41.61 26.82
C ARG A 22 55.76 43.14 27.04
N GLY A 23 56.35 43.80 28.04
CA GLY A 23 57.21 43.42 29.15
C GLY A 23 57.82 44.70 29.80
N ALA A 24 58.44 44.52 30.98
CA ALA A 24 59.40 45.39 31.69
C ALA A 24 58.92 46.54 32.60
N GLY A 25 59.44 46.55 33.83
CA GLY A 25 59.49 47.73 34.72
C GLY A 25 59.58 47.40 36.21
N VAL A 26 60.79 47.21 36.74
CA VAL A 26 61.08 47.10 38.19
C VAL A 26 61.13 48.50 38.81
N ALA A 27 60.33 48.75 39.85
CA ALA A 27 60.58 49.80 40.84
C ALA A 27 59.93 49.42 42.19
N ALA A 28 60.75 49.29 43.23
CA ALA A 28 60.33 49.03 44.60
C ALA A 28 59.98 50.35 45.31
N VAL A 29 58.79 50.44 45.90
CA VAL A 29 58.47 51.39 46.98
C VAL A 29 57.57 50.70 48.01
N VAL A 30 57.96 50.88 49.27
CA VAL A 30 57.38 50.34 50.51
C VAL A 30 56.03 51.00 50.83
N GLY A 31 55.06 50.22 51.34
CA GLY A 31 54.09 50.73 52.32
C GLY A 31 52.60 50.38 52.12
N ALA A 32 52.02 49.75 53.14
CA ALA A 32 50.61 49.71 53.54
C ALA A 32 49.64 48.80 52.75
N SER A 33 49.37 47.65 53.36
CA SER A 33 48.27 46.74 53.09
C SER A 33 46.91 47.40 53.33
N LEU A 34 46.11 47.53 52.28
CA LEU A 34 44.65 47.67 52.35
C LEU A 34 44.08 46.65 51.35
N PHE A 35 43.50 45.57 51.87
CA PHE A 35 42.65 44.67 51.09
C PHE A 35 41.38 45.44 50.72
N ALA A 36 41.36 46.03 49.53
CA ALA A 36 40.12 46.41 48.88
C ALA A 36 39.47 45.12 48.37
N GLY A 37 38.47 44.62 49.10
CA GLY A 37 37.57 43.61 48.59
C GLY A 37 36.91 44.12 47.30
N CYS A 38 36.90 43.27 46.27
CA CYS A 38 36.17 43.50 45.04
C CYS A 38 34.67 43.57 45.34
N ALA A 39 34.12 44.77 45.55
CA ALA A 39 32.69 44.99 45.41
C ALA A 39 32.36 44.96 43.90
N LEU A 40 31.81 43.85 43.41
CA LEU A 40 31.15 43.82 42.10
C LEU A 40 29.93 44.75 42.17
N GLN A 41 30.01 45.92 41.54
CA GLN A 41 28.80 46.66 41.14
C GLN A 41 28.11 45.86 40.01
N ARG A 42 27.13 45.01 40.36
CA ARG A 42 26.15 44.51 39.38
C ARG A 42 25.24 45.66 38.98
N SER A 43 25.32 46.04 37.72
CA SER A 43 24.32 46.89 37.06
C SER A 43 23.00 46.10 37.05
N GLY A 44 21.96 46.63 37.69
CA GLY A 44 20.68 45.95 37.88
C GLY A 44 19.90 45.77 36.57
N THR A 45 19.92 44.56 36.03
CA THR A 45 18.86 44.07 35.14
C THR A 45 17.75 43.48 36.02
N ALA A 46 16.55 44.04 35.95
CA ALA A 46 15.37 43.51 36.63
C ALA A 46 15.09 42.06 36.18
N LEU A 47 15.06 41.10 37.12
CA LEU A 47 14.70 39.72 36.82
C LEU A 47 13.17 39.61 36.63
N PRO A 48 12.68 39.11 35.47
CA PRO A 48 11.26 38.87 35.26
C PRO A 48 10.77 37.64 36.03
N CYS A 49 9.50 37.64 36.44
CA CYS A 49 8.86 36.56 37.19
C CYS A 49 7.36 36.48 36.90
N THR A 50 6.77 35.32 37.16
CA THR A 50 5.33 35.05 37.11
C THR A 50 4.75 34.62 38.45
N VAL A 51 5.59 34.04 39.32
CA VAL A 51 5.30 33.66 40.71
C VAL A 51 6.50 33.95 41.60
N ASP A 52 6.31 34.00 42.93
CA ASP A 52 7.38 34.32 43.89
C ASP A 52 8.56 33.34 43.84
N SER A 53 8.32 32.07 43.49
CA SER A 53 9.37 31.06 43.35
C SER A 53 10.34 31.31 42.20
N ASP A 54 9.97 32.16 41.23
CA ASP A 54 10.86 32.57 40.14
C ASP A 54 11.95 33.55 40.64
N CYS A 55 11.76 34.12 41.83
CA CYS A 55 12.65 35.10 42.44
C CYS A 55 13.55 34.47 43.50
N ALA A 56 14.73 34.00 43.09
CA ALA A 56 15.74 33.50 44.03
C ALA A 56 16.11 34.57 45.08
N SER A 57 16.13 34.17 46.37
CA SER A 57 16.54 35.02 47.49
C SER A 57 17.94 35.60 47.28
N GLN A 58 18.16 36.84 47.73
CA GLN A 58 19.47 37.52 47.66
C GLN A 58 20.25 37.36 48.97
N GLY A 59 20.30 36.13 49.47
CA GLY A 59 20.89 35.76 50.75
C GLY A 59 19.87 35.27 51.78
N PRO A 60 20.36 34.76 52.92
CA PRO A 60 19.58 33.96 53.87
C PRO A 60 18.38 34.68 54.51
N CYS A 61 18.43 36.03 54.60
CA CYS A 61 17.41 36.86 55.26
C CYS A 61 16.70 37.85 54.33
N THR A 62 16.64 37.50 53.05
CA THR A 62 15.91 38.26 52.03
C THR A 62 15.03 37.32 51.24
N THR A 63 13.75 37.62 51.12
CA THR A 63 12.81 36.83 50.31
C THR A 63 12.54 37.54 48.99
N GLY A 64 12.58 36.78 47.89
CA GLY A 64 12.16 37.25 46.58
C GLY A 64 10.64 37.17 46.45
N VAL A 65 10.02 38.27 46.03
CA VAL A 65 8.57 38.36 45.79
C VAL A 65 8.37 38.91 44.39
N CYS A 66 7.48 38.27 43.63
CA CYS A 66 7.14 38.74 42.30
C CYS A 66 6.13 39.89 42.39
N SER A 67 6.56 41.08 41.96
CA SER A 67 5.66 42.24 41.94
C SER A 67 4.54 42.08 40.90
N ALA A 68 3.45 42.83 41.06
CA ALA A 68 2.35 42.89 40.09
C ALA A 68 2.79 43.34 38.67
N SER A 69 3.98 43.93 38.56
CA SER A 69 4.65 44.30 37.30
C SER A 69 5.46 43.16 36.66
N GLY A 70 5.46 41.95 37.23
CA GLY A 70 6.20 40.79 36.72
C GLY A 70 7.71 40.89 36.92
N ILE A 71 8.15 41.60 37.96
CA ILE A 71 9.56 41.84 38.29
C ILE A 71 9.84 41.43 39.73
N CYS A 72 10.95 40.73 39.98
CA CYS A 72 11.39 40.36 41.31
C CYS A 72 11.73 41.58 42.18
N GLN A 73 11.13 41.62 43.37
CA GLN A 73 11.44 42.55 44.45
C GLN A 73 11.95 41.76 45.66
N TYR A 74 12.88 42.34 46.40
CA TYR A 74 13.48 41.68 47.57
C TYR A 74 13.04 42.39 48.83
N VAL A 75 12.38 41.66 49.72
CA VAL A 75 11.92 42.18 51.01
C VAL A 75 12.68 41.50 52.16
N PRO A 76 12.80 42.19 53.32
CA PRO A 76 13.29 41.57 54.54
C PRO A 76 12.54 40.28 54.86
N ALA A 77 13.26 39.18 55.10
CA ALA A 77 12.66 37.97 55.66
C ALA A 77 12.11 38.25 57.06
N ALA A 78 11.05 37.52 57.45
CA ALA A 78 10.51 37.59 58.80
C ALA A 78 11.55 37.14 59.83
N ASP A 79 11.44 37.65 61.05
CA ASP A 79 12.33 37.25 62.14
C ASP A 79 12.15 35.77 62.47
N GLY A 80 13.27 35.04 62.56
CA GLY A 80 13.25 33.58 62.72
C GLY A 80 14.44 32.89 62.03
N PRO A 81 14.45 31.55 61.93
CA PRO A 81 15.51 30.82 61.24
C PRO A 81 15.61 31.24 59.78
N ALA A 82 16.83 31.45 59.28
CA ALA A 82 17.01 31.76 57.87
C ALA A 82 16.67 30.56 56.98
N SER A 83 16.06 30.85 55.83
CA SER A 83 15.62 29.86 54.84
C SER A 83 16.74 29.07 54.19
N GLN A 84 17.97 29.57 54.27
CA GLN A 84 19.17 28.93 53.77
C GLN A 84 20.17 28.83 54.93
N GLN A 85 20.36 27.61 55.41
CA GLN A 85 21.48 27.25 56.28
C GLN A 85 22.59 26.66 55.42
N LEU A 86 23.83 26.75 55.87
CA LEU A 86 24.93 26.01 55.29
C LEU A 86 25.21 24.83 56.23
N PRO A 87 24.80 23.59 55.88
CA PRO A 87 24.98 22.45 56.77
C PRO A 87 26.46 22.21 57.08
N GLY A 88 26.76 21.92 58.34
CA GLY A 88 28.08 21.54 58.83
C GLY A 88 29.07 22.70 58.95
N ASP A 89 28.58 23.94 59.07
CA ASP A 89 29.42 25.14 59.19
C ASP A 89 29.56 25.64 60.65
N CYS A 90 29.05 24.86 61.61
CA CYS A 90 29.05 25.11 63.05
C CYS A 90 28.26 26.35 63.49
N HIS A 91 27.35 26.83 62.64
CA HIS A 91 26.54 27.99 62.96
C HIS A 91 25.12 27.81 62.49
N VAL A 92 24.23 28.55 63.16
CA VAL A 92 22.87 28.77 62.70
C VAL A 92 22.71 30.24 62.31
N VAL A 93 22.10 30.48 61.16
CA VAL A 93 21.77 31.82 60.70
C VAL A 93 20.31 32.10 61.03
N GLY A 94 20.07 33.08 61.92
CA GLY A 94 18.77 33.67 62.16
C GLY A 94 18.61 34.99 61.40
N CYS A 95 17.37 35.38 61.15
CA CYS A 95 17.00 36.66 60.58
C CYS A 95 16.43 37.56 61.68
N VAL A 96 16.96 38.78 61.77
CA VAL A 96 16.43 39.84 62.64
C VAL A 96 16.36 41.12 61.82
N ALA A 97 15.16 41.65 61.63
CA ALA A 97 14.88 42.83 60.79
C ALA A 97 15.49 42.72 59.37
N GLY A 98 15.44 41.52 58.77
CA GLY A 98 16.00 41.26 57.43
C GLY A 98 17.53 41.22 57.36
N GLN A 99 18.24 41.24 58.49
CA GLN A 99 19.68 41.04 58.54
C GLN A 99 20.01 39.63 59.02
N PRO A 100 20.99 38.95 58.39
CA PRO A 100 21.48 37.67 58.89
C PRO A 100 22.29 37.87 60.15
N GLN A 101 21.86 37.21 61.22
CA GLN A 101 22.60 37.06 62.45
C GLN A 101 23.11 35.61 62.51
N ARG A 102 24.43 35.45 62.61
CA ARG A 102 25.08 34.15 62.72
C ARG A 102 25.37 33.89 64.19
N ASP A 103 24.75 32.86 64.75
CA ASP A 103 24.99 32.39 66.10
C ASP A 103 25.75 31.06 66.06
N ILE A 104 26.55 30.78 67.08
CA ILE A 104 27.29 29.52 67.20
C ILE A 104 26.29 28.39 67.41
N ASP A 105 26.38 27.37 66.57
CA ASP A 105 25.62 26.13 66.72
C ASP A 105 26.58 24.95 66.60
N ASP A 106 27.10 24.51 67.74
CA ASP A 106 28.01 23.37 67.77
C ASP A 106 27.29 22.03 67.50
N THR A 107 25.98 22.03 67.26
CA THR A 107 25.22 20.84 66.79
C THR A 107 25.17 20.72 65.28
N ASP A 108 25.51 21.79 64.54
CA ASP A 108 25.66 21.79 63.08
C ASP A 108 27.05 21.28 62.67
N VAL A 109 27.32 20.01 62.98
CA VAL A 109 28.63 19.39 62.78
C VAL A 109 28.98 19.19 61.30
N PRO A 110 30.23 19.46 60.88
CA PRO A 110 30.69 19.11 59.54
C PRO A 110 30.57 17.60 59.33
N ILE A 111 30.41 17.15 58.09
CA ILE A 111 30.59 15.73 57.76
C ILE A 111 31.78 15.67 56.81
N ASP A 112 32.96 15.33 57.33
CA ASP A 112 34.19 15.27 56.54
C ASP A 112 34.37 13.96 55.77
N HIS A 113 33.45 13.01 55.97
CA HIS A 113 33.44 11.66 55.39
C HIS A 113 34.68 10.83 55.75
N ASP A 114 35.45 11.22 56.78
CA ASP A 114 36.53 10.39 57.33
C ASP A 114 36.03 9.69 58.61
N PRO A 115 35.81 8.36 58.57
CA PRO A 115 35.27 7.63 59.71
C PRO A 115 36.26 7.55 60.88
N CYS A 116 37.52 7.98 60.71
CA CYS A 116 38.55 8.02 61.73
C CYS A 116 38.86 9.42 62.28
N THR A 117 38.15 10.44 61.85
CA THR A 117 38.03 11.72 62.56
C THR A 117 36.70 11.77 63.29
N ALA A 118 36.61 12.62 64.31
CA ALA A 118 35.34 12.99 64.89
C ALA A 118 34.89 14.31 64.28
N ASP A 119 33.71 14.30 63.67
CA ASP A 119 33.02 15.49 63.20
C ASP A 119 32.57 16.34 64.40
N VAL A 120 33.30 17.40 64.72
CA VAL A 120 33.05 18.21 65.92
C VAL A 120 33.06 19.69 65.60
N CYS A 121 32.07 20.40 66.09
CA CYS A 121 32.14 21.84 66.20
C CYS A 121 32.66 22.22 67.58
N THR A 122 33.69 23.07 67.60
CA THR A 122 34.20 23.65 68.84
C THR A 122 34.08 25.16 68.78
N SER A 123 33.09 25.73 69.47
CA SER A 123 32.88 27.19 69.53
C SER A 123 32.70 27.84 68.15
N GLY A 124 31.89 27.22 67.29
CA GLY A 124 31.62 27.70 65.93
C GLY A 124 32.72 27.40 64.93
N VAL A 125 33.74 26.61 65.30
CA VAL A 125 34.81 26.22 64.37
C VAL A 125 34.68 24.73 64.07
N PRO A 126 34.55 24.34 62.78
CA PRO A 126 34.66 22.95 62.37
C PRO A 126 36.03 22.39 62.75
N THR A 127 36.04 21.30 63.50
CA THR A 127 37.25 20.59 63.94
C THR A 127 37.08 19.10 63.71
N ASN A 128 38.10 18.46 63.14
CA ASN A 128 38.08 17.03 62.83
C ASN A 128 39.19 16.32 63.61
N PRO A 129 39.15 16.30 64.96
CA PRO A 129 40.16 15.62 65.75
C PRO A 129 40.18 14.13 65.41
N ALA A 130 41.38 13.56 65.30
CA ALA A 130 41.55 12.13 65.08
C ALA A 130 40.90 11.33 66.22
N LYS A 131 40.14 10.29 65.87
CA LYS A 131 39.67 9.29 66.82
C LYS A 131 40.87 8.53 67.40
N ALA A 132 40.70 7.97 68.59
CA ALA A 132 41.76 7.22 69.25
C ALA A 132 42.19 6.01 68.41
N GLU A 133 43.47 5.65 68.48
CA GLU A 133 43.98 4.41 67.89
C GLU A 133 43.18 3.21 68.40
N GLY A 134 42.69 2.37 67.48
CA GLY A 134 41.82 1.23 67.77
C GLY A 134 40.33 1.56 67.96
N ALA A 135 39.91 2.83 67.81
CA ALA A 135 38.50 3.18 67.80
C ALA A 135 37.78 2.50 66.64
N SER A 136 36.54 2.07 66.87
CA SER A 136 35.70 1.52 65.80
C SER A 136 35.40 2.58 64.74
N CYS A 137 35.52 2.18 63.49
CA CYS A 137 35.18 2.99 62.33
C CYS A 137 34.39 2.14 61.33
N GLU A 138 33.72 2.80 60.39
CA GLU A 138 32.99 2.14 59.32
C GLU A 138 33.63 2.60 58.01
N ALA A 139 34.29 1.68 57.31
CA ALA A 139 34.87 1.96 55.99
C ALA A 139 33.76 2.03 54.93
N GLU A 140 34.09 2.57 53.75
CA GLU A 140 33.19 2.55 52.60
C GLU A 140 32.70 1.11 52.34
N GLY A 141 31.40 0.93 52.11
CA GLY A 141 30.75 -0.39 52.04
C GLY A 141 30.18 -0.93 53.36
N GLY A 142 30.28 -0.18 54.46
CA GLY A 142 29.69 -0.56 55.76
C GLY A 142 30.53 -1.55 56.56
N GLN A 143 31.80 -1.74 56.18
CA GLN A 143 32.70 -2.63 56.88
C GLN A 143 33.17 -2.03 58.20
N VAL A 144 32.95 -2.74 59.30
CA VAL A 144 33.41 -2.30 60.61
C VAL A 144 34.90 -2.59 60.76
N GLY A 145 35.69 -1.53 60.90
CA GLY A 145 37.14 -1.58 61.09
C GLY A 145 37.59 -0.89 62.37
N THR A 146 38.91 -0.72 62.48
CA THR A 146 39.56 0.04 63.55
C THR A 146 40.45 1.14 62.99
N CYS A 147 40.43 2.31 63.60
CA CYS A 147 41.32 3.41 63.23
C CYS A 147 42.76 3.08 63.56
N VAL A 148 43.61 3.06 62.53
CA VAL A 148 45.06 2.89 62.66
C VAL A 148 45.73 4.04 61.92
N SER A 149 46.41 4.92 62.67
CA SER A 149 47.08 6.12 62.12
C SER A 149 46.17 7.03 61.28
N GLY A 150 44.90 7.15 61.70
CA GLY A 150 43.90 7.99 61.03
C GLY A 150 43.24 7.33 59.81
N THR A 151 43.51 6.05 59.52
CA THR A 151 42.82 5.31 58.45
C THR A 151 41.97 4.19 59.04
N CYS A 152 40.76 4.00 58.53
CA CYS A 152 39.92 2.89 58.93
C CYS A 152 40.44 1.58 58.33
N THR A 153 40.99 0.70 59.16
CA THR A 153 41.55 -0.58 58.73
C THR A 153 40.60 -1.72 59.06
N VAL A 154 40.25 -2.54 58.06
CA VAL A 154 39.36 -3.69 58.23
C VAL A 154 40.21 -4.96 58.33
N ALA A 155 40.07 -5.67 59.45
CA ALA A 155 40.80 -6.91 59.69
C ALA A 155 40.17 -8.10 58.96
N CYS A 156 40.99 -8.99 58.43
CA CYS A 156 40.54 -10.16 57.67
C CYS A 156 41.32 -11.44 58.01
N ILE A 157 40.77 -12.60 57.64
CA ILE A 157 41.40 -13.90 57.84
C ILE A 157 41.69 -14.53 56.46
N PRO A 158 42.96 -14.81 56.11
CA PRO A 158 43.29 -15.45 54.85
C PRO A 158 42.58 -16.80 54.71
N GLY A 159 41.76 -16.95 53.68
CA GLY A 159 41.04 -18.21 53.36
C GLY A 159 39.68 -18.38 54.03
N ALA A 160 39.13 -17.37 54.71
CA ALA A 160 37.82 -17.45 55.36
C ALA A 160 36.59 -17.37 54.41
N GLY A 161 36.82 -17.24 53.09
CA GLY A 161 35.78 -17.22 52.05
C GLY A 161 35.72 -15.90 51.28
N PRO A 162 35.03 -15.86 50.12
CA PRO A 162 34.82 -14.63 49.36
C PRO A 162 33.90 -13.66 50.11
N GLY A 163 34.12 -12.36 49.95
CA GLY A 163 33.24 -11.30 50.50
C GLY A 163 33.64 -10.72 51.86
N GLN A 164 34.68 -11.24 52.54
CA GLN A 164 35.14 -10.66 53.81
C GLN A 164 35.69 -9.23 53.67
N CYS A 165 36.20 -8.90 52.49
CA CYS A 165 36.77 -7.61 52.16
C CYS A 165 35.97 -6.86 51.08
N ASP A 166 34.74 -7.29 50.78
CA ASP A 166 33.86 -6.62 49.81
C ASP A 166 33.37 -5.26 50.34
N ASP A 167 33.78 -4.18 49.69
CA ASP A 167 33.41 -2.80 50.00
C ASP A 167 32.14 -2.33 49.27
N GLY A 168 31.44 -3.25 48.61
CA GLY A 168 30.20 -2.95 47.89
C GLY A 168 30.42 -2.15 46.60
N ASN A 169 31.66 -1.88 46.21
CA ASN A 169 31.99 -1.30 44.91
C ASN A 169 32.21 -2.43 43.90
N ALA A 170 31.40 -2.44 42.84
CA ALA A 170 31.45 -3.47 41.80
C ALA A 170 32.78 -3.50 41.00
N CYS A 171 33.58 -2.44 41.10
CA CYS A 171 34.85 -2.27 40.40
C CYS A 171 36.10 -2.57 41.23
N THR A 172 35.92 -3.02 42.47
CA THR A 172 37.01 -3.44 43.34
C THR A 172 36.83 -4.89 43.74
N GLU A 173 37.93 -5.66 43.75
CA GLU A 173 37.96 -6.99 44.34
C GLU A 173 38.68 -6.92 45.68
N GLY A 174 37.94 -7.14 46.76
CA GLY A 174 38.50 -7.18 48.09
C GLY A 174 39.29 -8.45 48.36
N ALA A 175 40.58 -8.31 48.67
CA ALA A 175 41.46 -9.40 49.06
C ALA A 175 42.01 -9.20 50.48
N CYS A 176 42.25 -10.30 51.19
CA CYS A 176 42.91 -10.27 52.49
C CYS A 176 44.43 -10.40 52.32
N ASP A 177 45.21 -9.39 52.70
CA ASP A 177 46.68 -9.50 52.68
C ASP A 177 47.12 -10.50 53.77
N PRO A 178 47.76 -11.62 53.41
CA PRO A 178 48.17 -12.64 54.36
C PRO A 178 49.28 -12.20 55.32
N THR A 179 49.97 -11.09 55.02
CA THR A 179 51.07 -10.56 55.83
C THR A 179 50.56 -9.64 56.93
N SER A 180 49.64 -8.73 56.59
CA SER A 180 49.09 -7.76 57.54
C SER A 180 47.79 -8.23 58.20
N GLY A 181 47.09 -9.21 57.60
CA GLY A 181 45.74 -9.61 58.04
C GLY A 181 44.71 -8.50 57.87
N THR A 182 44.90 -7.62 56.88
CA THR A 182 44.01 -6.49 56.59
C THR A 182 43.46 -6.58 55.17
N CYS A 183 42.25 -6.06 54.97
CA CYS A 183 41.65 -5.96 53.64
C CYS A 183 42.43 -4.98 52.76
N VAL A 184 42.63 -5.36 51.51
CA VAL A 184 43.17 -4.54 50.43
C VAL A 184 42.20 -4.59 49.26
N GLN A 185 41.90 -3.44 48.68
CA GLN A 185 41.05 -3.34 47.49
C GLN A 185 41.91 -3.35 46.24
N VAL A 186 41.63 -4.29 45.34
CA VAL A 186 42.30 -4.38 44.05
C VAL A 186 41.40 -3.81 42.97
N PRO A 187 41.83 -2.75 42.25
CA PRO A 187 41.10 -2.24 41.10
C PRO A 187 40.88 -3.30 40.03
N ILE A 188 39.63 -3.48 39.62
CA ILE A 188 39.26 -4.32 38.49
C ILE A 188 39.15 -3.43 37.24
N ASN A 189 39.51 -3.99 36.08
CA ASN A 189 39.44 -3.33 34.79
C ASN A 189 38.69 -4.21 33.78
N ASN A 190 37.95 -3.59 32.87
CA ASN A 190 37.24 -4.26 31.76
C ASN A 190 36.18 -5.28 32.20
N VAL A 191 35.54 -5.03 33.35
CA VAL A 191 34.38 -5.80 33.82
C VAL A 191 33.15 -4.92 33.73
N VAL A 192 32.07 -5.48 33.18
CA VAL A 192 30.76 -4.84 33.06
C VAL A 192 30.08 -4.84 34.42
N VAL A 193 29.59 -3.69 34.86
CA VAL A 193 28.84 -3.52 36.11
C VAL A 193 27.41 -3.98 35.87
N SER A 194 26.84 -4.81 36.77
CA SER A 194 25.51 -5.40 36.59
C SER A 194 24.58 -5.02 37.74
N PRO A 195 23.28 -4.75 37.48
CA PRO A 195 22.61 -4.73 36.18
C PRO A 195 22.95 -3.48 35.36
N GLU A 196 23.09 -3.65 34.05
CA GLU A 196 23.14 -2.50 33.13
C GLU A 196 21.73 -2.01 32.80
N PRO A 197 21.52 -0.69 32.66
CA PRO A 197 20.29 -0.17 32.09
C PRO A 197 20.21 -0.56 30.61
N ASP A 198 19.23 -1.38 30.24
CA ASP A 198 18.99 -1.72 28.84
C ASP A 198 18.53 -0.47 28.05
N GLY A 199 19.13 -0.24 26.88
CA GLY A 199 18.71 0.76 25.89
C GLY A 199 19.13 2.20 26.20
N ASP A 200 20.19 2.42 26.98
CA ASP A 200 20.73 3.75 27.25
C ASP A 200 21.94 4.12 26.35
N CYS A 201 22.32 3.22 25.44
CA CYS A 201 23.45 3.34 24.51
C CYS A 201 24.82 3.42 25.19
N GLN A 202 24.91 2.96 26.45
CA GLN A 202 26.11 3.03 27.24
C GLN A 202 26.41 1.67 27.85
N VAL A 203 27.68 1.47 28.16
CA VAL A 203 28.15 0.35 28.97
C VAL A 203 28.89 0.94 30.16
N LEU A 204 28.59 0.45 31.35
CA LEU A 204 29.22 0.81 32.60
C LEU A 204 30.35 -0.19 32.86
N LEU A 205 31.58 0.24 32.58
CA LEU A 205 32.77 -0.58 32.69
C LEU A 205 33.65 -0.13 33.85
N CYS A 206 34.25 -1.08 34.55
CA CYS A 206 35.25 -0.78 35.56
C CYS A 206 36.56 -0.33 34.91
N GLN A 207 37.04 0.86 35.31
CA GLN A 207 38.35 1.39 34.96
C GLN A 207 39.02 1.96 36.22
N ASP A 208 40.18 1.42 36.55
CA ASP A 208 41.01 1.78 37.71
C ASP A 208 40.24 1.81 39.05
N GLY A 209 39.31 0.86 39.24
CA GLY A 209 38.55 0.72 40.49
C GLY A 209 37.30 1.60 40.56
N THR A 210 37.00 2.31 39.47
CA THR A 210 35.85 3.22 39.35
C THR A 210 34.99 2.87 38.15
N GLU A 211 33.69 3.12 38.27
CA GLU A 211 32.74 2.98 37.17
C GLU A 211 32.98 4.06 36.12
N THR A 212 33.12 3.65 34.85
CA THR A 212 33.30 4.53 33.71
C THR A 212 32.26 4.21 32.66
N THR A 213 31.49 5.21 32.24
CA THR A 213 30.54 5.07 31.12
C THR A 213 31.27 5.18 29.80
N LEU A 214 31.08 4.19 28.94
CA LEU A 214 31.57 4.17 27.56
C LEU A 214 30.40 4.07 26.60
N SER A 215 30.57 4.59 25.39
CA SER A 215 29.56 4.45 24.34
C SER A 215 29.43 2.99 23.91
N ASP A 216 28.23 2.44 24.02
CA ASP A 216 27.86 1.14 23.45
C ASP A 216 26.73 1.32 22.44
N ASN A 217 27.07 1.29 21.15
CA ASN A 217 26.05 1.44 20.11
C ASN A 217 25.29 0.14 19.79
N THR A 218 25.57 -0.95 20.52
CA THR A 218 24.83 -2.21 20.42
C THR A 218 23.71 -2.32 21.45
N ASP A 219 23.74 -1.48 22.48
CA ASP A 219 22.67 -1.31 23.45
C ASP A 219 21.57 -0.38 22.92
N LEU A 220 20.77 -0.90 21.99
CA LEU A 220 19.78 -0.11 21.27
C LEU A 220 18.61 0.29 22.19
N PRO A 221 18.18 1.56 22.17
CA PRO A 221 16.96 1.97 22.85
C PRO A 221 15.75 1.33 22.16
N ASP A 222 14.61 1.23 22.84
CA ASP A 222 13.33 0.87 22.22
C ASP A 222 12.27 1.83 22.76
N ASP A 223 11.81 2.76 21.92
CA ASP A 223 10.77 3.72 22.28
C ASP A 223 9.35 3.14 22.13
N GLY A 224 9.24 1.88 21.71
CA GLY A 224 8.00 1.19 21.44
C GLY A 224 7.26 1.74 20.22
N ASN A 225 7.90 2.45 19.29
CA ASN A 225 7.31 2.92 18.04
C ASN A 225 7.95 2.22 16.83
N GLU A 226 7.20 1.34 16.17
CA GLU A 226 7.67 0.63 14.96
C GLU A 226 7.92 1.55 13.76
N CYS A 227 7.50 2.81 13.85
CA CYS A 227 7.74 3.84 12.84
C CYS A 227 8.84 4.83 13.21
N THR A 228 9.65 4.54 14.21
CA THR A 228 10.98 5.10 14.40
C THR A 228 12.03 4.01 14.14
N SER A 229 13.30 4.40 14.08
CA SER A 229 14.41 3.45 14.04
C SER A 229 15.23 3.62 15.30
N ASP A 230 15.35 2.55 16.06
CA ASP A 230 16.14 2.47 17.28
C ASP A 230 17.63 2.51 16.97
N LEU A 231 18.28 3.61 17.30
CA LEU A 231 19.69 3.84 16.98
C LEU A 231 20.44 4.44 18.17
N CYS A 232 21.69 4.01 18.29
CA CYS A 232 22.70 4.71 19.09
C CYS A 232 23.66 5.47 18.19
N VAL A 233 23.81 6.77 18.45
CA VAL A 233 24.75 7.65 17.75
C VAL A 233 25.71 8.25 18.77
N GLU A 234 26.94 7.75 18.77
CA GLU A 234 28.00 8.18 19.71
C GLU A 234 27.61 8.01 21.20
N GLY A 235 26.92 6.90 21.53
CA GLY A 235 26.45 6.64 22.89
C GLY A 235 25.22 7.45 23.32
N MET A 236 24.52 8.07 22.37
CA MET A 236 23.26 8.75 22.61
C MET A 236 22.13 8.05 21.86
N ALA A 237 21.03 7.80 22.57
CA ALA A 237 19.80 7.26 22.00
C ALA A 237 19.20 8.21 20.96
N SER A 238 18.73 7.65 19.85
CA SER A 238 18.20 8.37 18.70
C SER A 238 17.10 7.53 18.05
N HIS A 239 15.95 8.15 17.77
CA HIS A 239 14.76 7.49 17.20
C HIS A 239 14.30 8.21 15.93
N PRO A 240 15.11 8.27 14.85
CA PRO A 240 14.69 8.93 13.63
C PRO A 240 13.45 8.25 13.03
N PRO A 241 12.52 9.02 12.45
CA PRO A 241 11.35 8.51 11.75
C PRO A 241 11.73 7.51 10.65
N ALA A 242 11.00 6.39 10.62
CA ALA A 242 11.07 5.44 9.52
C ALA A 242 10.56 6.08 8.21
N ASN A 243 11.01 5.54 7.08
CA ASN A 243 10.55 6.01 5.78
C ASN A 243 9.04 5.77 5.60
N ALA A 244 8.36 6.71 4.94
CA ALA A 244 6.96 6.52 4.54
C ALA A 244 6.79 5.22 3.73
N GLY A 245 5.82 4.39 4.14
CA GLY A 245 5.58 3.08 3.53
C GLY A 245 6.40 1.93 4.13
N ALA A 246 7.28 2.18 5.10
CA ALA A 246 7.92 1.10 5.86
C ALA A 246 6.85 0.22 6.54
N PRO A 247 6.98 -1.11 6.53
CA PRO A 247 5.98 -2.00 7.12
C PRO A 247 5.98 -1.88 8.65
N CYS A 248 4.78 -1.88 9.23
CA CYS A 248 4.55 -1.90 10.67
C CYS A 248 3.23 -2.63 10.97
N ALA A 249 2.99 -3.00 12.22
CA ALA A 249 1.79 -3.67 12.72
C ALA A 249 1.21 -3.02 13.98
N GLN A 250 1.86 -1.98 14.53
CA GLN A 250 1.37 -1.23 15.68
C GLN A 250 -0.01 -0.61 15.47
N ASN A 251 -0.84 -0.67 16.51
CA ASN A 251 -2.19 -0.09 16.55
C ASN A 251 -3.11 -0.51 15.39
N GLY A 252 -2.84 -1.66 14.75
CA GLY A 252 -3.60 -2.13 13.58
C GLY A 252 -3.23 -1.42 12.27
N GLY A 253 -2.19 -0.58 12.28
CA GLY A 253 -1.59 -0.04 11.07
C GLY A 253 -0.85 -1.11 10.26
N ARG A 254 -0.39 -0.70 9.07
CA ARG A 254 0.33 -1.57 8.11
C ARG A 254 1.60 -0.90 7.60
N VAL A 255 1.60 0.43 7.56
CA VAL A 255 2.67 1.23 6.98
C VAL A 255 2.93 2.49 7.81
N CYS A 256 4.18 2.91 7.89
CA CYS A 256 4.55 4.16 8.51
C CYS A 256 4.17 5.35 7.63
N ASP A 257 3.64 6.42 8.23
CA ASP A 257 3.27 7.65 7.53
C ASP A 257 4.47 8.49 7.07
N GLY A 258 5.62 8.31 7.73
CA GLY A 258 6.85 9.07 7.50
C GLY A 258 6.81 10.50 8.04
N ASP A 259 5.89 10.81 8.98
CA ASP A 259 5.88 12.11 9.65
C ASP A 259 7.14 12.30 10.48
N SER A 260 7.80 13.44 10.33
CA SER A 260 9.09 13.67 10.98
C SER A 260 9.00 14.07 12.46
N ASN A 261 7.82 14.47 12.94
CA ASN A 261 7.59 14.95 14.30
C ASN A 261 6.83 13.92 15.13
N ASN A 262 5.92 13.18 14.52
CA ASN A 262 5.10 12.17 15.18
C ASN A 262 4.85 11.01 14.20
N PRO A 263 5.86 10.16 13.94
CA PRO A 263 5.70 9.05 13.01
C PRO A 263 4.68 8.04 13.55
N GLN A 264 3.71 7.68 12.73
CA GLN A 264 2.63 6.77 13.11
C GLN A 264 2.56 5.57 12.18
N CYS A 265 2.27 4.41 12.78
CA CYS A 265 1.84 3.23 12.04
C CYS A 265 0.37 3.39 11.64
N VAL A 266 0.13 3.70 10.36
CA VAL A 266 -1.20 3.97 9.81
C VAL A 266 -1.65 2.85 8.87
N GLU A 267 -2.94 2.80 8.56
CA GLU A 267 -3.49 1.70 7.75
C GLU A 267 -3.05 1.79 6.28
N CYS A 268 -2.95 3.01 5.75
CA CYS A 268 -2.56 3.24 4.36
C CYS A 268 -1.95 4.62 4.12
N LEU A 269 -1.23 4.74 3.00
CA LEU A 269 -0.81 6.01 2.40
C LEU A 269 -1.41 6.19 1.00
N THR A 270 -1.68 5.07 0.33
CA THR A 270 -2.31 5.01 -0.98
C THR A 270 -3.31 3.85 -0.99
N ALA A 271 -4.22 3.84 -1.96
CA ALA A 271 -5.17 2.74 -2.12
C ALA A 271 -4.49 1.36 -2.27
N PHE A 272 -3.26 1.33 -2.79
CA PHE A 272 -2.50 0.09 -2.97
C PHE A 272 -2.22 -0.63 -1.65
N HIS A 273 -2.00 0.11 -0.55
CA HIS A 273 -1.77 -0.51 0.77
C HIS A 273 -3.00 -1.26 1.31
N CYS A 274 -4.20 -0.96 0.79
CA CYS A 274 -5.44 -1.62 1.16
C CYS A 274 -5.69 -2.92 0.38
N GLU A 275 -4.99 -3.14 -0.74
CA GLU A 275 -5.23 -4.31 -1.60
C GLU A 275 -4.81 -5.64 -0.96
N ALA A 276 -3.95 -5.58 0.06
CA ALA A 276 -3.61 -6.74 0.89
C ALA A 276 -4.81 -7.25 1.71
N MET A 277 -5.85 -6.43 1.93
CA MET A 277 -7.08 -6.85 2.61
C MET A 277 -7.97 -7.67 1.67
N ALA A 278 -8.21 -7.14 0.47
CA ALA A 278 -8.84 -7.84 -0.64
C ALA A 278 -8.42 -7.21 -1.97
N PRO A 279 -8.15 -8.00 -3.02
CA PRO A 279 -7.69 -7.45 -4.29
C PRO A 279 -8.78 -6.59 -4.95
N SER A 280 -8.40 -5.46 -5.54
CA SER A 280 -9.30 -4.65 -6.37
C SER A 280 -9.76 -5.43 -7.61
N ASN A 281 -11.00 -5.21 -8.04
CA ASN A 281 -11.56 -5.78 -9.27
C ASN A 281 -12.61 -4.82 -9.88
N ALA A 282 -13.36 -5.27 -10.90
CA ALA A 282 -14.38 -4.43 -11.54
C ALA A 282 -15.54 -4.01 -10.60
N CYS A 283 -15.74 -4.70 -9.49
CA CYS A 283 -16.83 -4.53 -8.53
C CYS A 283 -16.39 -3.98 -7.16
N ARG A 284 -15.08 -3.87 -6.93
CA ARG A 284 -14.48 -3.38 -5.68
C ARG A 284 -13.22 -2.60 -5.95
N SER A 285 -13.11 -1.45 -5.30
CA SER A 285 -11.88 -0.67 -5.26
C SER A 285 -11.62 -0.14 -3.85
N TRP A 286 -10.41 0.33 -3.60
CA TRP A 286 -10.02 0.91 -2.33
C TRP A 286 -9.71 2.40 -2.47
N THR A 287 -9.94 3.15 -1.41
CA THR A 287 -9.48 4.52 -1.25
C THR A 287 -8.80 4.64 0.10
N CYS A 288 -7.57 5.15 0.10
CA CYS A 288 -6.96 5.59 1.35
C CYS A 288 -7.50 6.98 1.68
N THR A 289 -8.21 7.11 2.79
CA THR A 289 -8.79 8.40 3.18
C THR A 289 -7.71 9.37 3.66
N ALA A 290 -8.06 10.65 3.79
CA ALA A 290 -7.16 11.64 4.40
C ALA A 290 -6.85 11.35 5.88
N ALA A 291 -7.61 10.46 6.53
CA ALA A 291 -7.36 10.00 7.90
C ALA A 291 -6.48 8.73 7.93
N HIS A 292 -5.84 8.36 6.81
CA HIS A 292 -5.00 7.17 6.65
C HIS A 292 -5.71 5.84 6.96
N THR A 293 -7.02 5.77 6.70
CA THR A 293 -7.83 4.55 6.81
C THR A 293 -8.24 4.01 5.45
N CYS A 294 -8.31 2.69 5.34
CA CYS A 294 -8.76 2.02 4.12
C CYS A 294 -10.29 2.06 4.04
N GLN A 295 -10.81 2.79 3.04
CA GLN A 295 -12.22 2.79 2.71
C GLN A 295 -12.47 1.89 1.49
N GLU A 296 -13.33 0.90 1.68
CA GLU A 296 -13.81 0.05 0.59
C GLU A 296 -14.90 0.77 -0.22
N ASN A 297 -14.77 0.74 -1.54
CA ASN A 297 -15.76 1.25 -2.48
C ASN A 297 -16.32 0.08 -3.30
N LEU A 298 -17.57 -0.29 -2.99
CA LEU A 298 -18.30 -1.36 -3.65
C LEU A 298 -19.18 -0.81 -4.77
N VAL A 299 -19.15 -1.48 -5.92
CA VAL A 299 -20.07 -1.19 -7.01
C VAL A 299 -21.44 -1.81 -6.68
N PRO A 300 -22.56 -1.07 -6.87
CA PRO A 300 -23.90 -1.58 -6.57
C PRO A 300 -24.23 -2.91 -7.26
N ALA A 301 -25.03 -3.74 -6.58
CA ALA A 301 -25.52 -5.00 -7.11
C ALA A 301 -26.27 -4.81 -8.44
N GLY A 302 -26.06 -5.71 -9.40
CA GLY A 302 -26.67 -5.67 -10.73
C GLY A 302 -25.99 -4.71 -11.72
N THR A 303 -24.89 -4.04 -11.33
CA THR A 303 -24.13 -3.23 -12.29
C THR A 303 -23.37 -4.16 -13.25
N PRO A 304 -23.57 -4.06 -14.59
CA PRO A 304 -22.90 -4.92 -15.54
C PRO A 304 -21.41 -4.58 -15.66
N LEU A 305 -20.58 -5.61 -15.81
CA LEU A 305 -19.18 -5.44 -16.17
C LEU A 305 -19.04 -4.90 -17.60
N SER A 306 -17.87 -4.33 -17.90
CA SER A 306 -17.52 -3.86 -19.24
C SER A 306 -17.70 -4.96 -20.29
N ALA A 307 -18.12 -4.60 -21.50
CA ALA A 307 -18.35 -5.55 -22.61
C ALA A 307 -17.15 -6.50 -22.88
N LEU A 308 -15.90 -6.06 -22.68
CA LEU A 308 -14.69 -6.88 -22.84
C LEU A 308 -14.58 -8.05 -21.84
N LYS A 309 -15.36 -8.04 -20.77
CA LYS A 309 -15.40 -9.10 -19.75
C LYS A 309 -16.60 -10.02 -19.91
N GLN A 310 -17.63 -9.59 -20.64
CA GLN A 310 -18.78 -10.42 -20.95
C GLN A 310 -18.37 -11.50 -21.95
N ALA A 311 -18.97 -12.68 -21.83
CA ALA A 311 -19.00 -13.64 -22.93
C ALA A 311 -20.24 -13.32 -23.76
N THR A 312 -20.12 -13.37 -25.09
CA THR A 312 -21.26 -13.12 -25.98
C THR A 312 -21.91 -14.44 -26.35
N GLY A 313 -23.23 -14.49 -26.29
CA GLY A 313 -24.03 -15.65 -26.65
C GLY A 313 -24.04 -16.77 -25.63
N ASP A 314 -23.74 -16.49 -24.35
CA ASP A 314 -23.74 -17.49 -23.27
C ASP A 314 -24.96 -17.41 -22.36
N CYS A 315 -25.95 -16.57 -22.74
CA CYS A 315 -27.20 -16.31 -22.03
C CYS A 315 -27.01 -15.77 -20.61
N GLN A 316 -25.85 -15.21 -20.33
CA GLN A 316 -25.48 -14.75 -19.01
C GLN A 316 -24.87 -13.35 -19.08
N GLN A 317 -25.03 -12.63 -17.98
CA GLN A 317 -24.41 -11.33 -17.80
C GLN A 317 -23.63 -11.33 -16.50
N LEU A 318 -22.34 -11.05 -16.59
CA LEU A 318 -21.51 -10.79 -15.43
C LEU A 318 -21.84 -9.42 -14.85
N VAL A 319 -22.28 -9.42 -13.61
CA VAL A 319 -22.65 -8.22 -12.85
C VAL A 319 -22.00 -8.24 -11.48
N CYS A 320 -21.91 -7.07 -10.85
CA CYS A 320 -21.49 -6.97 -9.46
C CYS A 320 -22.60 -7.47 -8.51
N ASP A 321 -22.22 -8.15 -7.43
CA ASP A 321 -23.14 -8.67 -6.41
C ASP A 321 -23.49 -7.64 -5.31
N GLY A 322 -22.82 -6.50 -5.30
CA GLY A 322 -22.93 -5.48 -4.24
C GLY A 322 -22.03 -5.71 -3.03
N ASN A 323 -21.34 -6.85 -2.95
CA ASN A 323 -20.34 -7.22 -1.95
C ASN A 323 -18.91 -7.26 -2.53
N GLY A 324 -18.72 -6.74 -3.74
CA GLY A 324 -17.43 -6.63 -4.40
C GLY A 324 -17.01 -7.88 -5.17
N ASN A 325 -17.91 -8.85 -5.33
CA ASN A 325 -17.68 -10.01 -6.18
C ASN A 325 -18.40 -9.88 -7.51
N ILE A 326 -17.92 -10.66 -8.46
CA ILE A 326 -18.55 -10.82 -9.76
C ILE A 326 -19.51 -12.00 -9.64
N SER A 327 -20.74 -11.79 -10.10
CA SER A 327 -21.80 -12.79 -10.14
C SER A 327 -22.31 -12.92 -11.58
N SER A 328 -22.78 -14.11 -11.93
CA SER A 328 -23.49 -14.30 -13.20
C SER A 328 -25.00 -14.20 -12.97
N GLN A 329 -25.68 -13.45 -13.81
CA GLN A 329 -27.14 -13.37 -13.86
C GLN A 329 -27.65 -13.84 -15.22
N ILE A 330 -28.87 -14.40 -15.23
CA ILE A 330 -29.54 -14.82 -16.47
C ILE A 330 -29.78 -13.59 -17.34
N ASP A 331 -29.33 -13.65 -18.58
CA ASP A 331 -29.61 -12.67 -19.62
C ASP A 331 -30.06 -13.40 -20.88
N ASP A 332 -31.36 -13.69 -20.96
CA ASP A 332 -31.94 -14.40 -22.11
C ASP A 332 -31.96 -13.52 -23.39
N THR A 333 -31.43 -12.28 -23.34
CA THR A 333 -31.22 -11.44 -24.53
C THR A 333 -29.83 -11.62 -25.15
N ASP A 334 -28.88 -12.24 -24.44
CA ASP A 334 -27.55 -12.62 -24.95
C ASP A 334 -27.59 -13.97 -25.67
N VAL A 335 -28.31 -14.02 -26.78
CA VAL A 335 -28.52 -15.24 -27.56
C VAL A 335 -27.25 -15.72 -28.26
N PRO A 336 -26.98 -17.05 -28.31
CA PRO A 336 -25.89 -17.59 -29.11
C PRO A 336 -26.12 -17.21 -30.57
N LEU A 337 -25.09 -16.76 -31.29
CA LEU A 337 -25.19 -16.48 -32.72
C LEU A 337 -24.29 -17.46 -33.47
N ASP A 338 -24.87 -18.49 -34.08
CA ASP A 338 -24.11 -19.51 -34.83
C ASP A 338 -23.99 -19.21 -36.33
N GLY A 339 -24.73 -18.21 -36.81
CA GLY A 339 -24.70 -17.76 -38.20
C GLY A 339 -25.41 -18.71 -39.17
N ASN A 340 -26.23 -19.64 -38.67
CA ASN A 340 -27.04 -20.54 -39.47
C ASN A 340 -28.52 -20.11 -39.46
N ASP A 341 -29.03 -19.68 -40.61
CA ASP A 341 -30.42 -19.22 -40.77
C ASP A 341 -31.48 -20.31 -40.46
N CYS A 342 -31.08 -21.58 -40.39
CA CYS A 342 -31.94 -22.73 -40.12
C CYS A 342 -31.89 -23.23 -38.68
N THR A 343 -31.27 -22.48 -37.78
CA THR A 343 -31.33 -22.68 -36.34
C THR A 343 -31.83 -21.41 -35.68
N ASP A 344 -32.67 -21.56 -34.66
CA ASP A 344 -33.15 -20.42 -33.88
C ASP A 344 -32.12 -20.09 -32.81
N ASP A 345 -31.71 -18.83 -32.69
CA ASP A 345 -30.80 -18.38 -31.64
C ASP A 345 -31.59 -18.09 -30.35
N LEU A 346 -31.54 -19.01 -29.37
CA LEU A 346 -32.38 -18.96 -28.17
C LEU A 346 -31.59 -19.04 -26.87
N CYS A 347 -32.04 -18.26 -25.90
CA CYS A 347 -31.75 -18.45 -24.49
C CYS A 347 -33.02 -18.80 -23.72
N SER A 348 -32.91 -19.76 -22.79
CA SER A 348 -34.00 -20.08 -21.87
C SER A 348 -33.48 -20.35 -20.48
N GLY A 349 -33.69 -19.41 -19.56
CA GLY A 349 -33.26 -19.55 -18.17
C GLY A 349 -31.74 -19.58 -18.04
N GLY A 350 -31.02 -18.83 -18.88
CA GLY A 350 -29.56 -18.76 -18.89
C GLY A 350 -28.87 -19.93 -19.58
N VAL A 351 -29.62 -20.74 -20.34
CA VAL A 351 -29.07 -21.85 -21.12
C VAL A 351 -29.15 -21.52 -22.61
N PRO A 352 -28.00 -21.45 -23.31
CA PRO A 352 -27.96 -21.26 -24.76
C PRO A 352 -28.44 -22.50 -25.50
N SER A 353 -29.21 -22.30 -26.56
CA SER A 353 -29.70 -23.36 -27.44
C SER A 353 -29.88 -22.83 -28.86
N ASN A 354 -29.57 -23.67 -29.83
CA ASN A 354 -29.78 -23.42 -31.26
C ASN A 354 -30.64 -24.51 -31.90
N PRO A 355 -31.93 -24.66 -31.52
CA PRO A 355 -32.78 -25.70 -32.10
C PRO A 355 -33.03 -25.46 -33.59
N SER A 356 -33.21 -26.54 -34.35
CA SER A 356 -33.53 -26.45 -35.79
C SER A 356 -34.84 -25.72 -36.02
N SER A 357 -34.82 -24.74 -36.91
CA SER A 357 -36.02 -24.03 -37.35
C SER A 357 -36.93 -24.97 -38.16
N PRO A 358 -38.25 -24.69 -38.25
CA PRO A 358 -39.19 -25.50 -39.01
C PRO A 358 -38.82 -25.64 -40.50
N PRO A 359 -39.23 -26.73 -41.17
CA PRO A 359 -38.98 -26.90 -42.59
C PRO A 359 -39.68 -25.82 -43.43
N ASN A 360 -39.12 -25.52 -44.61
CA ASN A 360 -39.59 -24.51 -45.57
C ASN A 360 -39.35 -23.04 -45.17
N GLN A 361 -38.67 -22.79 -44.05
CA GLN A 361 -38.25 -21.44 -43.69
C GLN A 361 -37.18 -20.95 -44.69
N PRO A 362 -37.30 -19.73 -45.26
CA PRO A 362 -36.32 -19.22 -46.20
C PRO A 362 -34.96 -19.02 -45.54
N CYS A 363 -33.89 -19.47 -46.19
CA CYS A 363 -32.51 -19.39 -45.69
C CYS A 363 -31.52 -19.05 -46.80
N GLY A 364 -30.28 -18.72 -46.41
CA GLY A 364 -29.19 -18.40 -47.33
C GLY A 364 -29.32 -17.03 -47.97
N ALA A 365 -28.47 -16.77 -48.97
CA ALA A 365 -28.40 -15.47 -49.62
C ALA A 365 -29.76 -15.07 -50.23
N ASN A 366 -30.36 -13.98 -49.70
CA ASN A 366 -31.68 -13.47 -50.09
C ASN A 366 -32.85 -14.44 -49.89
N GLY A 367 -32.72 -15.45 -49.02
CA GLY A 367 -33.79 -16.42 -48.76
C GLY A 367 -34.10 -17.33 -49.96
N ALA A 368 -33.09 -17.62 -50.79
CA ALA A 368 -33.24 -18.43 -52.01
C ALA A 368 -33.31 -19.95 -51.75
N LEU A 369 -33.01 -20.39 -50.54
CA LEU A 369 -32.98 -21.78 -50.12
C LEU A 369 -34.02 -22.00 -48.99
N TYR A 370 -34.17 -23.23 -48.55
CA TYR A 370 -35.16 -23.63 -47.55
C TYR A 370 -34.54 -24.47 -46.45
N CYS A 371 -35.00 -24.28 -45.22
CA CYS A 371 -34.60 -25.14 -44.11
C CYS A 371 -35.24 -26.52 -44.23
N ASP A 372 -34.47 -27.57 -43.96
CA ASP A 372 -34.91 -28.97 -44.00
C ASP A 372 -35.62 -29.46 -42.73
N GLY A 373 -35.70 -28.62 -41.69
CA GLY A 373 -36.22 -28.98 -40.37
C GLY A 373 -35.23 -29.76 -39.48
N ALA A 374 -34.04 -30.10 -40.01
CA ALA A 374 -32.92 -30.68 -39.27
C ALA A 374 -31.77 -29.67 -39.05
N GLY A 375 -31.94 -28.42 -39.50
CA GLY A 375 -30.99 -27.33 -39.31
C GLY A 375 -30.08 -27.08 -40.52
N SER A 376 -30.34 -27.71 -41.66
CA SER A 376 -29.59 -27.47 -42.89
C SER A 376 -30.38 -26.60 -43.86
N CYS A 377 -29.67 -25.69 -44.51
CA CYS A 377 -30.20 -24.87 -45.59
C CYS A 377 -30.01 -25.59 -46.93
N VAL A 378 -31.10 -26.09 -47.51
CA VAL A 378 -31.12 -26.94 -48.71
C VAL A 378 -31.84 -26.26 -49.88
N ASN A 379 -31.68 -26.77 -51.11
CA ASN A 379 -32.28 -26.18 -52.30
C ASN A 379 -33.79 -26.41 -52.36
N CYS A 380 -34.25 -27.52 -51.80
CA CYS A 380 -35.65 -27.88 -51.69
C CYS A 380 -35.88 -28.86 -50.54
N THR A 381 -37.12 -28.92 -50.10
CA THR A 381 -37.71 -29.90 -49.18
C THR A 381 -38.94 -30.57 -49.80
N ASP A 382 -39.46 -30.01 -50.89
CA ASP A 382 -40.54 -30.58 -51.71
C ASP A 382 -40.36 -30.26 -53.21
N ASP A 383 -41.08 -30.99 -54.06
CA ASP A 383 -40.95 -30.88 -55.53
C ASP A 383 -41.39 -29.49 -56.06
N VAL A 384 -42.33 -28.82 -55.39
CA VAL A 384 -42.88 -27.53 -55.88
C VAL A 384 -41.86 -26.40 -55.75
N GLN A 385 -40.90 -26.52 -54.84
CA GLN A 385 -39.78 -25.59 -54.71
C GLN A 385 -38.76 -25.70 -55.86
N CYS A 386 -38.77 -26.79 -56.62
CA CYS A 386 -37.87 -26.99 -57.76
C CYS A 386 -38.40 -26.43 -59.10
N GLY A 387 -39.57 -25.79 -59.07
CA GLY A 387 -40.24 -25.20 -60.21
C GLY A 387 -41.55 -25.89 -60.55
N THR A 388 -41.97 -25.78 -61.80
CA THR A 388 -43.22 -26.39 -62.28
C THR A 388 -42.94 -27.46 -63.31
N ASP A 389 -43.64 -28.58 -63.17
CA ASP A 389 -43.72 -29.61 -64.18
C ASP A 389 -44.33 -29.06 -65.48
N THR A 390 -43.86 -29.62 -66.58
CA THR A 390 -44.44 -29.49 -67.91
C THR A 390 -44.52 -30.90 -68.51
N PHE A 391 -45.26 -31.08 -69.61
CA PHE A 391 -45.30 -32.39 -70.26
C PHE A 391 -43.90 -32.92 -70.63
N CYS A 392 -42.96 -32.04 -71.00
CA CYS A 392 -41.61 -32.44 -71.40
C CYS A 392 -40.57 -32.43 -70.27
N ARG A 393 -40.93 -31.95 -69.07
CA ARG A 393 -39.99 -31.74 -67.96
C ARG A 393 -40.69 -31.92 -66.63
N ASN A 394 -40.22 -32.89 -65.84
CA ASN A 394 -40.62 -33.04 -64.45
C ASN A 394 -39.51 -32.54 -63.54
N VAL A 395 -39.86 -31.93 -62.42
CA VAL A 395 -38.95 -31.53 -61.36
C VAL A 395 -39.17 -32.41 -60.13
N SER A 396 -38.11 -32.72 -59.41
CA SER A 396 -38.25 -33.41 -58.13
C SER A 396 -37.16 -33.02 -57.15
N CYS A 397 -37.55 -32.89 -55.89
CA CYS A 397 -36.63 -32.69 -54.80
C CYS A 397 -36.07 -34.03 -54.32
N LEU A 398 -34.77 -34.21 -54.44
CA LEU A 398 -34.09 -35.43 -54.01
C LEU A 398 -33.94 -35.45 -52.47
N PRO A 399 -33.77 -36.64 -51.86
CA PRO A 399 -33.59 -36.76 -50.41
C PRO A 399 -32.39 -36.02 -49.82
N ASP A 400 -31.42 -35.61 -50.65
CA ASP A 400 -30.28 -34.79 -50.25
C ASP A 400 -30.57 -33.27 -50.32
N GLY A 401 -31.83 -32.90 -50.57
CA GLY A 401 -32.29 -31.51 -50.64
C GLY A 401 -31.88 -30.78 -51.92
N THR A 402 -31.53 -31.54 -52.98
CA THR A 402 -31.20 -30.96 -54.29
C THR A 402 -32.35 -31.09 -55.29
N CYS A 403 -32.56 -30.04 -56.07
CA CYS A 403 -33.51 -30.08 -57.18
C CYS A 403 -32.93 -30.84 -58.36
N SER A 404 -33.63 -31.87 -58.79
CA SER A 404 -33.33 -32.63 -60.00
C SER A 404 -34.38 -32.37 -61.07
N ILE A 405 -33.92 -32.30 -62.31
CA ILE A 405 -34.77 -32.12 -63.49
C ILE A 405 -34.74 -33.42 -64.30
N PHE A 406 -35.92 -33.95 -64.61
CA PHE A 406 -36.10 -35.14 -65.44
C PHE A 406 -36.77 -34.74 -66.76
N ASN A 407 -35.98 -34.67 -67.83
CA ASN A 407 -36.50 -34.38 -69.16
C ASN A 407 -37.07 -35.65 -69.80
N VAL A 408 -38.27 -35.51 -70.39
CA VAL A 408 -38.83 -36.54 -71.25
C VAL A 408 -37.95 -36.69 -72.49
N SER A 409 -37.78 -37.93 -72.95
CA SER A 409 -36.94 -38.25 -74.10
C SER A 409 -37.31 -37.42 -75.33
N ALA A 410 -36.30 -37.01 -76.10
CA ALA A 410 -36.52 -36.34 -77.39
C ALA A 410 -37.39 -37.20 -78.32
N GLY A 411 -38.36 -36.57 -78.99
CA GLY A 411 -39.28 -37.24 -79.91
C GLY A 411 -40.57 -37.76 -79.29
N THR A 412 -40.79 -37.60 -77.97
CA THR A 412 -42.09 -37.96 -77.36
C THR A 412 -43.15 -36.91 -77.72
N PRO A 413 -44.26 -37.28 -78.41
CA PRO A 413 -45.30 -36.33 -78.80
C PRO A 413 -46.09 -35.82 -77.59
N LEU A 414 -46.47 -34.55 -77.60
CA LEU A 414 -47.38 -33.96 -76.61
C LEU A 414 -48.79 -34.57 -76.73
N PRO A 415 -49.64 -34.44 -75.69
CA PRO A 415 -51.01 -34.93 -75.72
C PRO A 415 -51.79 -34.36 -76.91
N ALA A 416 -52.75 -35.13 -77.44
CA ALA A 416 -53.54 -34.74 -78.61
C ALA A 416 -54.27 -33.39 -78.46
N ALA A 417 -54.58 -32.97 -77.22
CA ALA A 417 -55.20 -31.68 -76.95
C ALA A 417 -54.27 -30.48 -77.21
N ASP A 418 -52.95 -30.69 -77.18
CA ASP A 418 -51.93 -29.68 -77.45
C ASP A 418 -51.44 -29.73 -78.90
N GLN A 419 -51.88 -30.72 -79.68
CA GLN A 419 -51.58 -30.80 -81.11
C GLN A 419 -52.58 -29.94 -81.91
N THR A 420 -52.09 -29.35 -82.99
CA THR A 420 -52.97 -28.87 -84.06
C THR A 420 -53.03 -29.98 -85.08
N SER A 421 -54.21 -30.47 -85.44
CA SER A 421 -54.31 -31.52 -86.45
C SER A 421 -54.36 -30.91 -87.85
N HIS A 422 -53.88 -31.67 -88.83
CA HIS A 422 -53.81 -31.31 -90.23
C HIS A 422 -52.90 -30.10 -90.54
N ASP A 423 -51.78 -29.96 -89.81
CA ASP A 423 -50.80 -28.90 -90.04
C ASP A 423 -49.40 -29.43 -90.42
N CYS A 424 -49.27 -30.74 -90.71
CA CYS A 424 -48.06 -31.43 -91.17
C CYS A 424 -46.91 -31.44 -90.17
N VAL A 425 -47.18 -31.12 -88.91
CA VAL A 425 -46.17 -31.11 -87.86
C VAL A 425 -46.68 -31.79 -86.60
N VAL A 426 -45.73 -32.23 -85.78
CA VAL A 426 -46.02 -32.72 -84.44
C VAL A 426 -45.29 -31.87 -83.42
N ILE A 427 -45.98 -31.49 -82.36
CA ILE A 427 -45.36 -30.87 -81.19
C ILE A 427 -44.88 -32.01 -80.29
N GLN A 428 -43.56 -32.10 -80.11
CA GLN A 428 -42.89 -33.17 -79.36
C GLN A 428 -41.82 -32.61 -78.42
N CYS A 429 -41.30 -33.42 -77.50
CA CYS A 429 -40.22 -33.00 -76.61
C CYS A 429 -38.86 -32.95 -77.33
N ASP A 430 -38.01 -32.00 -76.93
CA ASP A 430 -36.64 -31.81 -77.45
C ASP A 430 -35.56 -32.58 -76.69
N GLY A 431 -35.91 -33.23 -75.56
CA GLY A 431 -34.97 -33.89 -74.66
C GLY A 431 -34.24 -32.96 -73.67
N MET A 432 -34.43 -31.65 -73.79
CA MET A 432 -33.94 -30.61 -72.87
C MET A 432 -35.05 -30.02 -71.99
N GLY A 433 -36.27 -30.54 -72.12
CA GLY A 433 -37.43 -30.17 -71.31
C GLY A 433 -38.37 -29.18 -71.97
N ASN A 434 -38.17 -28.86 -73.25
CA ASN A 434 -39.05 -27.97 -74.01
C ASN A 434 -39.85 -28.74 -75.06
N ALA A 435 -40.99 -28.17 -75.43
CA ALA A 435 -41.71 -28.57 -76.62
C ALA A 435 -41.03 -27.97 -77.87
N GLN A 436 -40.94 -28.76 -78.92
CA GLN A 436 -40.44 -28.37 -80.24
C GLN A 436 -41.40 -28.86 -81.32
N VAL A 437 -41.47 -28.11 -82.42
CA VAL A 437 -42.19 -28.52 -83.61
C VAL A 437 -41.26 -29.38 -84.46
N ALA A 438 -41.68 -30.59 -84.77
CA ALA A 438 -40.99 -31.50 -85.67
C ALA A 438 -41.86 -31.82 -86.88
N ILE A 439 -41.21 -32.13 -88.00
CA ILE A 439 -41.88 -32.53 -89.22
C ILE A 439 -42.61 -33.85 -88.96
N ASP A 440 -43.91 -33.87 -89.25
CA ASP A 440 -44.72 -35.08 -89.27
C ASP A 440 -45.52 -35.12 -90.57
N ASP A 441 -44.91 -35.69 -91.60
CA ASP A 441 -45.57 -35.80 -92.90
C ASP A 441 -46.75 -36.82 -92.90
N THR A 442 -47.07 -37.43 -91.75
CA THR A 442 -48.26 -38.28 -91.57
C THR A 442 -49.48 -37.52 -91.08
N ASP A 443 -49.32 -36.29 -90.57
CA ASP A 443 -50.42 -35.37 -90.22
C ASP A 443 -50.89 -34.58 -91.45
N LEU A 444 -51.56 -35.28 -92.37
CA LEU A 444 -51.97 -34.75 -93.66
C LEU A 444 -52.82 -33.47 -93.53
N PRO A 445 -52.69 -32.49 -94.43
CA PRO A 445 -53.48 -31.27 -94.36
C PRO A 445 -54.98 -31.55 -94.57
N SER A 446 -55.82 -30.59 -94.19
CA SER A 446 -57.24 -30.70 -94.46
C SER A 446 -57.46 -30.73 -95.97
N ASP A 447 -58.34 -31.62 -96.43
CA ASP A 447 -58.76 -31.72 -97.83
C ASP A 447 -59.11 -30.32 -98.36
N ASP A 448 -58.41 -29.90 -99.42
CA ASP A 448 -58.61 -28.60 -100.08
C ASP A 448 -59.93 -28.53 -100.87
N GLY A 449 -60.67 -29.64 -100.90
CA GLY A 449 -61.94 -29.80 -101.58
C GLY A 449 -61.79 -30.10 -103.06
N ASN A 450 -60.56 -30.24 -103.57
CA ASN A 450 -60.26 -30.55 -104.96
C ASN A 450 -59.83 -32.02 -105.09
N GLU A 451 -60.74 -32.85 -105.61
CA GLU A 451 -60.46 -34.28 -105.79
C GLU A 451 -59.35 -34.61 -106.80
N CYS A 452 -58.86 -33.63 -107.58
CA CYS A 452 -57.72 -33.80 -108.48
C CYS A 452 -56.35 -33.52 -107.82
N THR A 453 -56.33 -33.07 -106.57
CA THR A 453 -55.12 -32.89 -105.75
C THR A 453 -55.02 -33.97 -104.68
N ALA A 454 -53.79 -34.34 -104.31
CA ALA A 454 -53.53 -35.19 -103.15
C ALA A 454 -53.18 -34.30 -101.96
N ASP A 455 -53.71 -34.61 -100.77
CA ASP A 455 -53.34 -33.92 -99.54
C ASP A 455 -52.07 -34.58 -98.99
N GLU A 456 -50.94 -33.92 -99.18
CA GLU A 456 -49.64 -34.44 -98.78
C GLU A 456 -48.91 -33.41 -97.90
N CYS A 457 -48.06 -33.91 -97.04
CA CYS A 457 -47.09 -33.11 -96.32
C CYS A 457 -45.71 -33.32 -96.96
N MET A 458 -44.99 -32.23 -97.23
CA MET A 458 -43.64 -32.29 -97.77
C MET A 458 -42.70 -31.42 -96.93
N GLY A 459 -41.93 -32.08 -96.05
CA GLY A 459 -40.99 -31.37 -95.19
C GLY A 459 -41.69 -30.49 -94.15
N GLY A 460 -42.84 -30.93 -93.66
CA GLY A 460 -43.65 -30.21 -92.66
C GLY A 460 -44.47 -29.05 -93.22
N ALA A 461 -44.61 -28.97 -94.55
CA ALA A 461 -45.48 -28.02 -95.21
C ALA A 461 -46.62 -28.75 -95.92
N ALA A 462 -47.85 -28.25 -95.72
CA ALA A 462 -49.02 -28.67 -96.47
C ALA A 462 -48.81 -28.40 -97.96
N VAL A 463 -48.91 -29.44 -98.78
CA VAL A 463 -48.85 -29.35 -100.23
C VAL A 463 -50.03 -30.11 -100.84
N HIS A 464 -50.59 -29.57 -101.91
CA HIS A 464 -51.67 -30.19 -102.66
C HIS A 464 -51.20 -30.46 -104.10
N PRO A 465 -50.25 -31.39 -104.33
CA PRO A 465 -49.81 -31.72 -105.68
C PRO A 465 -50.94 -32.36 -106.49
N ALA A 466 -50.91 -32.14 -107.80
CA ALA A 466 -51.83 -32.82 -108.70
C ALA A 466 -51.62 -34.34 -108.59
N LYS A 467 -52.73 -35.11 -108.51
CA LYS A 467 -52.68 -36.57 -108.54
C LYS A 467 -51.99 -37.06 -109.82
N LEU A 468 -51.39 -38.25 -109.75
CA LEU A 468 -50.72 -38.87 -110.90
C LEU A 468 -51.66 -38.95 -112.10
N LEU A 469 -51.09 -38.80 -113.30
CA LEU A 469 -51.81 -38.93 -114.57
C LEU A 469 -52.57 -40.27 -114.60
N ASP A 470 -53.84 -40.24 -115.00
CA ASP A 470 -54.82 -41.35 -114.97
C ASP A 470 -55.41 -41.71 -113.58
N THR A 471 -55.20 -40.87 -112.56
CA THR A 471 -55.97 -40.97 -111.30
C THR A 471 -57.33 -40.30 -111.49
N PRO A 472 -58.48 -41.01 -111.34
CA PRO A 472 -59.80 -40.43 -111.58
C PRO A 472 -60.13 -39.29 -110.60
N CYS A 473 -60.62 -38.16 -111.11
CA CYS A 473 -61.18 -37.05 -110.34
C CYS A 473 -62.29 -36.35 -111.15
N THR A 474 -63.44 -36.08 -110.54
CA THR A 474 -64.67 -35.61 -111.22
C THR A 474 -64.91 -34.08 -111.19
N GLN A 475 -64.07 -33.28 -110.52
CA GLN A 475 -64.27 -31.86 -110.26
C GLN A 475 -63.53 -31.04 -111.34
N GLY A 476 -64.30 -30.31 -112.16
CA GLY A 476 -63.76 -29.59 -113.32
C GLY A 476 -63.98 -30.27 -114.68
N GLY A 477 -64.63 -31.43 -114.73
CA GLY A 477 -65.14 -32.01 -115.99
C GLY A 477 -64.09 -32.65 -116.90
N GLY A 478 -63.08 -33.31 -116.32
CA GLY A 478 -62.17 -34.21 -117.03
C GLY A 478 -62.44 -35.67 -116.63
N VAL A 479 -62.50 -36.55 -117.64
CA VAL A 479 -62.75 -38.01 -117.54
C VAL A 479 -61.65 -38.78 -116.85
#